data_AF-A0A0S8JXH8-F1
#
_entry.id   AF-A0A0S8JXH8-F1
#
_cell.length_a   1.000
_cell.length_b   1.000
_cell.length_c   1.000
_cell.angle_alpha   90.00
_cell.angle_beta   90.00
_cell.angle_gamma   90.00
#
_symmetry.space_group_name_H-M   'P 1'
#
loop_
_entity.id
_entity.type
_entity.pdbx_description
1 polymer ?
#
loop_
_entity_poly.entity_id
_entity_poly.type
_entity_poly.pdbx_seq_one_letter_code
_entity_poly.pdbx_strand_id
1 'polypeptide(L)'
;MYPIYFFYVYLSKSEGLTVYMRLFRHSIILILFTQIVSAVNSQEWALPEKGILDLRNYDFNEHWYLKLDGEWEFYWESFIDPDAFAKDQFPEPTLFVVVPGYWNNYKHDTIDFRGEGYATYRLRIILPEDFTSEIGFDIPVFDASFNFYLDNDLVWSNGKPGDSWAHSEAGYDPGNIQYRPLSDTMQVLLHVSNFHHRRGAFWRSMQIGHPDKMAKIEYRHRFISFLSIGFLLAFSLFFFFFFIFYREDKIILFFSLVLAGIFIRLLHTDLYPINYLINIPWNCLIRMEYVGSFLAFWAGLWYLYLLFPVRYMLPVSRINTLLVILSVLV
;
A
#
# COMPACT_ATOMS: atom_id res chain seq x y z
N MET A 1 -51.35 -3.63 -17.97
CA MET A 1 -50.42 -4.78 -17.93
C MET A 1 -49.59 -4.90 -19.22
N TYR A 2 -49.05 -3.82 -19.81
CA TYR A 2 -48.10 -3.89 -20.93
C TYR A 2 -47.24 -2.60 -21.08
N PRO A 3 -46.30 -2.29 -20.16
CA PRO A 3 -45.16 -1.43 -20.53
C PRO A 3 -43.79 -2.09 -20.29
N ILE A 4 -43.73 -3.19 -19.52
CA ILE A 4 -42.47 -3.89 -19.20
C ILE A 4 -41.98 -4.73 -20.38
N TYR A 5 -42.90 -5.26 -21.19
CA TYR A 5 -42.55 -6.07 -22.37
C TYR A 5 -41.93 -5.24 -23.50
N PHE A 6 -42.32 -3.97 -23.65
CA PHE A 6 -41.74 -3.08 -24.68
C PHE A 6 -40.32 -2.64 -24.33
N PHE A 7 -40.00 -2.48 -23.04
CA PHE A 7 -38.65 -2.11 -22.59
C PHE A 7 -37.65 -3.27 -22.76
N TYR A 8 -38.10 -4.52 -22.55
CA TYR A 8 -37.27 -5.70 -22.78
C TYR A 8 -37.02 -5.97 -24.28
N VAL A 9 -38.02 -5.73 -25.13
CA VAL A 9 -37.91 -5.91 -26.59
C VAL A 9 -37.08 -4.80 -27.26
N TYR A 10 -37.02 -3.59 -26.67
CA TYR A 10 -36.16 -2.52 -27.18
C TYR A 10 -34.68 -2.74 -26.83
N LEU A 11 -34.38 -3.25 -25.63
CA LEU A 11 -33.03 -3.66 -25.25
C LEU A 11 -32.55 -4.92 -26.01
N SER A 12 -33.44 -5.86 -26.33
CA SER A 12 -33.10 -7.05 -27.11
C SER A 12 -32.85 -6.79 -28.60
N LYS A 13 -33.17 -5.58 -29.10
CA LYS A 13 -32.92 -5.15 -30.49
C LYS A 13 -31.81 -4.11 -30.66
N SER A 14 -31.09 -3.76 -29.59
CA SER A 14 -29.97 -2.82 -29.72
C SER A 14 -28.68 -3.57 -30.02
N GLU A 15 -28.19 -3.45 -31.26
CA GLU A 15 -26.82 -3.85 -31.62
C GLU A 15 -25.78 -3.24 -30.63
N GLY A 16 -26.13 -2.11 -30.00
CA GLY A 16 -25.38 -1.48 -28.92
C GLY A 16 -25.08 -2.41 -27.74
N LEU A 17 -26.06 -3.14 -27.19
CA LEU A 17 -25.81 -4.01 -26.03
C LEU A 17 -24.83 -5.14 -26.36
N THR A 18 -24.92 -5.69 -27.58
CA THR A 18 -23.99 -6.72 -28.07
C THR A 18 -22.58 -6.16 -28.29
N VAL A 19 -22.46 -4.93 -28.78
CA VAL A 19 -21.17 -4.22 -28.90
C VAL A 19 -20.58 -3.93 -27.53
N TYR A 20 -21.36 -3.43 -26.56
CA TYR A 20 -20.91 -3.21 -25.18
C TYR A 20 -20.42 -4.49 -24.50
N MET A 21 -21.17 -5.60 -24.63
CA MET A 21 -20.76 -6.89 -24.08
C MET A 21 -19.50 -7.44 -24.75
N ARG A 22 -19.34 -7.23 -26.07
CA ARG A 22 -18.09 -7.59 -26.78
C ARG A 22 -16.93 -6.74 -26.28
N LEU A 23 -17.06 -5.43 -26.21
CA LEU A 23 -15.99 -4.54 -25.72
C LEU A 23 -15.59 -4.91 -24.28
N PHE A 24 -16.57 -5.09 -23.38
CA PHE A 24 -16.34 -5.54 -22.01
C PHE A 24 -15.59 -6.87 -21.92
N ARG A 25 -15.97 -7.86 -22.75
CA ARG A 25 -15.27 -9.14 -22.84
C ARG A 25 -13.82 -8.99 -23.32
N HIS A 26 -13.56 -8.17 -24.34
CA HIS A 26 -12.19 -7.93 -24.82
C HIS A 26 -11.35 -7.20 -23.78
N SER A 27 -11.93 -6.27 -23.02
CA SER A 27 -11.25 -5.60 -21.90
C SER A 27 -10.89 -6.60 -20.80
N ILE A 28 -11.78 -7.52 -20.43
CA ILE A 28 -11.48 -8.59 -19.47
C ILE A 28 -10.37 -9.50 -20.00
N ILE A 29 -10.43 -9.93 -21.26
CA ILE A 29 -9.40 -10.77 -21.87
C ILE A 29 -8.05 -10.05 -21.90
N LEU A 30 -8.02 -8.75 -22.19
CA LEU A 30 -6.81 -7.94 -22.18
C LEU A 30 -6.23 -7.82 -20.76
N ILE A 31 -7.07 -7.56 -19.76
CA ILE A 31 -6.65 -7.51 -18.35
C ILE A 31 -6.09 -8.87 -17.92
N LEU A 32 -6.77 -9.97 -18.23
CA LEU A 32 -6.31 -11.32 -17.94
C LEU A 32 -5.00 -11.65 -18.68
N PHE A 33 -4.86 -11.21 -19.93
CA PHE A 33 -3.64 -11.40 -20.72
C PHE A 33 -2.45 -10.64 -20.11
N THR A 34 -2.65 -9.41 -19.65
CA THR A 34 -1.60 -8.64 -18.95
C THR A 34 -1.20 -9.26 -17.62
N GLN A 35 -2.14 -9.91 -16.91
CA GLN A 35 -1.85 -10.64 -15.67
C GLN A 35 -1.02 -11.91 -15.94
N ILE A 36 -1.35 -12.66 -17.00
CA ILE A 36 -0.62 -13.88 -17.39
C ILE A 36 0.82 -13.56 -17.84
N VAL A 37 1.02 -12.50 -18.62
CA VAL A 37 2.36 -12.07 -19.04
C VAL A 37 3.22 -11.66 -17.83
N SER A 38 2.61 -11.12 -16.78
CA SER A 38 3.32 -10.77 -15.55
C SER A 38 3.71 -12.00 -14.71
N ALA A 39 2.95 -13.10 -14.79
CA ALA A 39 3.21 -14.33 -14.05
C ALA A 39 4.33 -15.19 -14.65
N VAL A 40 4.58 -15.10 -15.96
CA VAL A 40 5.61 -15.90 -16.65
C VAL A 40 7.05 -15.44 -16.33
N ASN A 41 7.21 -14.27 -15.69
CA ASN A 41 8.51 -13.69 -15.37
C ASN A 41 8.88 -13.77 -13.88
N SER A 42 8.31 -14.70 -13.12
CA SER A 42 8.66 -14.89 -11.71
C SER A 42 10.02 -15.58 -11.59
N GLN A 43 11.06 -14.78 -11.35
CA GLN A 43 12.34 -15.26 -10.85
C GLN A 43 12.09 -16.00 -9.52
N GLU A 44 12.54 -17.25 -9.38
CA GLU A 44 12.58 -17.90 -8.07
C GLU A 44 13.59 -17.15 -7.20
N TRP A 45 13.10 -16.50 -6.14
CA TRP A 45 13.93 -15.75 -5.21
C TRP A 45 14.40 -16.66 -4.07
N ALA A 46 15.62 -16.43 -3.57
CA ALA A 46 15.97 -16.93 -2.24
C ALA A 46 15.05 -16.26 -1.22
N LEU A 47 14.40 -17.07 -0.38
CA LEU A 47 13.46 -16.59 0.64
C LEU A 47 14.13 -16.69 2.02
N PRO A 48 13.92 -15.69 2.90
CA PRO A 48 14.24 -15.83 4.31
C PRO A 48 13.54 -17.04 4.93
N GLU A 49 14.30 -17.89 5.61
CA GLU A 49 13.81 -19.01 6.42
C GLU A 49 14.36 -18.88 7.83
N LYS A 50 13.46 -18.94 8.83
CA LYS A 50 13.84 -18.79 10.25
C LYS A 50 14.77 -17.61 10.53
N GLY A 51 14.49 -16.45 9.93
CA GLY A 51 15.28 -15.23 10.14
C GLY A 51 16.64 -15.19 9.43
N ILE A 52 16.91 -16.11 8.49
CA ILE A 52 18.15 -16.13 7.71
C ILE A 52 17.82 -16.11 6.22
N LEU A 53 18.41 -15.16 5.51
CA LEU A 53 18.45 -15.10 4.05
C LEU A 53 19.88 -15.40 3.58
N ASP A 54 20.07 -16.53 2.91
CA ASP A 54 21.37 -16.96 2.39
C ASP A 54 21.51 -16.59 0.91
N LEU A 55 22.39 -15.63 0.62
CA LEU A 55 22.69 -15.12 -0.71
C LEU A 55 24.11 -15.49 -1.18
N ARG A 56 24.81 -16.41 -0.51
CA ARG A 56 26.19 -16.78 -0.87
C ARG A 56 26.33 -17.29 -2.31
N ASN A 57 25.29 -17.92 -2.84
CA ASN A 57 25.25 -18.45 -4.21
C ASN A 57 24.37 -17.61 -5.15
N TYR A 58 23.99 -16.38 -4.74
CA TYR A 58 23.13 -15.52 -5.53
C TYR A 58 23.93 -14.77 -6.62
N ASP A 59 23.32 -14.57 -7.79
CA ASP A 59 23.94 -13.83 -8.89
C ASP A 59 23.71 -12.32 -8.74
N PHE A 60 24.74 -11.58 -8.33
CA PHE A 60 24.72 -10.14 -8.11
C PHE A 60 25.06 -9.33 -9.39
N ASN A 61 24.35 -9.57 -10.49
CA ASN A 61 24.49 -8.79 -11.73
C ASN A 61 23.95 -7.35 -11.60
N GLU A 62 24.26 -6.43 -12.52
CA GLU A 62 23.85 -5.00 -12.42
C GLU A 62 22.34 -4.72 -12.31
N HIS A 63 21.49 -5.72 -12.55
CA HIS A 63 20.03 -5.62 -12.48
C HIS A 63 19.44 -6.38 -11.30
N TRP A 64 20.28 -6.91 -10.41
CA TRP A 64 19.88 -7.73 -9.29
C TRP A 64 18.99 -6.95 -8.32
N TYR A 65 17.92 -7.61 -7.91
CA TYR A 65 17.07 -7.19 -6.80
C TYR A 65 16.23 -8.36 -6.32
N LEU A 66 15.86 -8.33 -5.06
CA LEU A 66 15.00 -9.33 -4.44
C LEU A 66 14.18 -8.69 -3.32
N LYS A 67 13.07 -9.35 -2.99
CA LYS A 67 12.25 -8.96 -1.85
C LYS A 67 12.76 -9.68 -0.61
N LEU A 68 12.71 -9.02 0.53
CA LEU A 68 12.96 -9.63 1.82
C LEU A 68 11.71 -10.33 2.38
N ASP A 69 10.83 -10.82 1.50
CA ASP A 69 9.58 -11.50 1.86
C ASP A 69 9.89 -12.93 2.28
N GLY A 70 9.50 -13.33 3.50
CA GLY A 70 9.77 -14.65 4.05
C GLY A 70 9.66 -14.67 5.57
N GLU A 71 10.24 -15.68 6.21
CA GLU A 71 10.20 -15.83 7.67
C GLU A 71 11.27 -14.98 8.36
N TRP A 72 10.82 -14.04 9.20
CA TRP A 72 11.67 -13.19 10.04
C TRP A 72 11.53 -13.58 11.50
N GLU A 73 12.58 -13.35 12.30
CA GLU A 73 12.49 -13.39 13.75
C GLU A 73 11.60 -12.24 14.24
N PHE A 74 10.69 -12.52 15.16
CA PHE A 74 9.75 -11.57 15.72
C PHE A 74 9.75 -11.60 17.24
N TYR A 75 9.93 -10.43 17.83
CA TYR A 75 9.99 -10.21 19.28
C TYR A 75 8.84 -9.28 19.67
N TRP A 76 7.79 -9.84 20.26
CA TRP A 76 6.60 -9.08 20.63
C TRP A 76 6.81 -8.25 21.90
N GLU A 77 6.35 -7.01 21.89
CA GLU A 77 6.43 -6.05 23.00
C GLU A 77 7.86 -5.95 23.58
N SER A 78 8.85 -5.91 22.69
CA SER A 78 10.25 -5.82 23.05
C SER A 78 11.02 -5.05 21.98
N PHE A 79 11.65 -3.95 22.37
CA PHE A 79 12.70 -3.31 21.57
C PHE A 79 14.05 -3.88 21.94
N ILE A 80 14.55 -4.76 21.08
CA ILE A 80 15.83 -5.39 21.30
C ILE A 80 16.92 -4.43 20.81
N ASP A 81 17.86 -4.10 21.68
CA ASP A 81 19.06 -3.34 21.31
C ASP A 81 19.84 -4.09 20.21
N PRO A 82 20.22 -3.44 19.09
CA PRO A 82 21.05 -4.08 18.07
C PRO A 82 22.30 -4.79 18.62
N ASP A 83 22.94 -4.22 19.65
CA ASP A 83 24.13 -4.77 20.31
C ASP A 83 23.83 -6.03 21.14
N ALA A 84 22.57 -6.31 21.47
CA ALA A 84 22.19 -7.52 22.21
C ALA A 84 22.53 -8.81 21.44
N PHE A 85 22.57 -8.74 20.11
CA PHE A 85 22.86 -9.87 19.23
C PHE A 85 24.37 -10.12 19.04
N ALA A 86 25.24 -9.28 19.59
CA ALA A 86 26.69 -9.52 19.59
C ALA A 86 27.16 -10.30 20.84
N LYS A 87 26.26 -10.55 21.81
CA LYS A 87 26.59 -11.14 23.12
C LYS A 87 26.26 -12.63 23.15
N ASP A 88 26.93 -13.38 24.03
CA ASP A 88 26.75 -14.84 24.19
C ASP A 88 25.32 -15.25 24.64
N GLN A 89 24.49 -14.31 25.09
CA GLN A 89 23.08 -14.53 25.43
C GLN A 89 22.17 -13.85 24.40
N PHE A 90 21.72 -14.62 23.43
CA PHE A 90 20.76 -14.18 22.43
C PHE A 90 19.34 -14.16 23.01
N PRO A 91 18.55 -13.10 22.78
CA PRO A 91 17.13 -13.15 23.05
C PRO A 91 16.46 -14.14 22.10
N GLU A 92 15.67 -15.06 22.67
CA GLU A 92 14.87 -16.01 21.90
C GLU A 92 13.70 -15.29 21.23
N PRO A 93 13.44 -15.53 19.92
CA PRO A 93 12.31 -14.93 19.24
C PRO A 93 10.99 -15.43 19.82
N THR A 94 9.99 -14.56 19.91
CA THR A 94 8.62 -14.95 20.24
C THR A 94 8.07 -15.89 19.17
N LEU A 95 8.33 -15.57 17.89
CA LEU A 95 7.87 -16.31 16.73
C LEU A 95 8.83 -16.13 15.55
N PHE A 96 8.74 -17.04 14.59
CA PHE A 96 9.11 -16.76 13.20
C PHE A 96 7.84 -16.40 12.44
N VAL A 97 7.81 -15.21 11.83
CA VAL A 97 6.61 -14.70 11.15
C VAL A 97 6.89 -14.42 9.69
N VAL A 98 5.91 -14.73 8.84
CA VAL A 98 5.99 -14.42 7.42
C VAL A 98 5.70 -12.94 7.19
N VAL A 99 6.67 -12.23 6.63
CA VAL A 99 6.58 -10.85 6.17
C VAL A 99 6.48 -10.84 4.64
N PRO A 100 5.66 -9.97 4.02
CA PRO A 100 4.77 -9.02 4.66
C PRO A 100 3.52 -9.66 5.29
N GLY A 101 3.05 -9.07 6.38
CA GLY A 101 1.89 -9.55 7.14
C GLY A 101 1.35 -8.51 8.10
N TYR A 102 0.09 -8.68 8.53
CA TYR A 102 -0.48 -7.90 9.63
C TYR A 102 -0.33 -8.68 10.94
N TRP A 103 0.03 -8.00 12.02
CA TRP A 103 0.15 -8.62 13.36
C TRP A 103 -1.09 -9.40 13.77
N ASN A 104 -2.27 -8.88 13.45
CA ASN A 104 -3.57 -9.49 13.71
C ASN A 104 -3.73 -10.92 13.14
N ASN A 105 -2.91 -11.31 12.17
CA ASN A 105 -2.95 -12.63 11.54
C ASN A 105 -1.97 -13.61 12.17
N TYR A 106 -1.02 -13.15 12.99
CA TYR A 106 -0.07 -14.03 13.66
C TYR A 106 -0.78 -14.93 14.68
N LYS A 107 -0.25 -16.13 14.86
CA LYS A 107 -0.82 -17.17 15.72
C LYS A 107 0.23 -17.64 16.71
N HIS A 108 -0.14 -17.65 17.98
CA HIS A 108 0.66 -18.18 19.07
C HIS A 108 -0.29 -18.78 20.11
N ASP A 109 0.15 -19.81 20.82
CA ASP A 109 -0.71 -20.59 21.72
C ASP A 109 -1.24 -19.76 22.90
N THR A 110 -0.47 -18.76 23.34
CA THR A 110 -0.76 -17.96 24.54
C THR A 110 -0.88 -16.45 24.31
N ILE A 111 -0.48 -15.95 23.13
CA ILE A 111 -0.41 -14.51 22.84
C ILE A 111 -1.43 -14.18 21.76
N ASP A 112 -2.32 -13.22 22.05
CA ASP A 112 -3.24 -12.63 21.09
C ASP A 112 -2.62 -11.36 20.50
N PHE A 113 -2.11 -11.45 19.27
CA PHE A 113 -1.49 -10.31 18.59
C PHE A 113 -2.56 -9.33 18.12
N ARG A 114 -2.64 -8.21 18.83
CA ARG A 114 -3.49 -7.09 18.44
C ARG A 114 -2.80 -6.26 17.36
N GLY A 115 -3.59 -5.40 16.71
CA GLY A 115 -3.02 -4.42 15.80
C GLY A 115 -2.16 -3.40 16.54
N GLU A 116 -2.47 -3.15 17.81
CA GLU A 116 -1.77 -2.21 18.68
C GLU A 116 -0.67 -2.92 19.48
N GLY A 117 0.50 -2.28 19.58
CA GLY A 117 1.66 -2.81 20.30
C GLY A 117 2.96 -2.29 19.70
N TYR A 118 4.06 -2.93 20.09
CA TYR A 118 5.39 -2.68 19.55
C TYR A 118 6.15 -4.00 19.43
N ALA A 119 7.12 -4.06 18.53
CA ALA A 119 7.86 -5.28 18.28
C ALA A 119 9.23 -4.99 17.66
N THR A 120 10.13 -5.97 17.77
CA THR A 120 11.35 -6.03 16.98
C THR A 120 11.24 -7.13 15.92
N TYR A 121 11.60 -6.80 14.68
CA TYR A 121 11.85 -7.76 13.63
C TYR A 121 13.34 -7.89 13.38
N ARG A 122 13.82 -9.11 13.13
CA ARG A 122 15.20 -9.36 12.75
C ARG A 122 15.30 -10.31 11.56
N LEU A 123 16.21 -9.96 10.65
CA LEU A 123 16.64 -10.80 9.55
C LEU A 123 18.17 -10.72 9.46
N ARG A 124 18.82 -11.86 9.28
CA ARG A 124 20.24 -11.96 8.92
C ARG A 124 20.37 -12.23 7.44
N ILE A 125 21.19 -11.43 6.75
CA ILE A 125 21.49 -11.62 5.34
C ILE A 125 22.95 -12.06 5.24
N ILE A 126 23.17 -13.24 4.66
CA ILE A 126 24.51 -13.80 4.43
C ILE A 126 24.86 -13.57 2.96
N LEU A 127 25.91 -12.80 2.72
CA LEU A 127 26.46 -12.42 1.43
C LEU A 127 27.67 -13.30 1.07
N PRO A 128 28.10 -13.32 -0.20
CA PRO A 128 29.42 -13.85 -0.56
C PRO A 128 30.55 -13.14 0.19
N GLU A 129 31.59 -13.87 0.59
CA GLU A 129 32.73 -13.32 1.34
C GLU A 129 33.47 -12.19 0.60
N ASP A 130 33.41 -12.18 -0.74
CA ASP A 130 34.02 -11.18 -1.62
C ASP A 130 33.08 -10.05 -2.04
N PHE A 131 31.87 -10.00 -1.46
CA PHE A 131 30.90 -8.95 -1.76
C PHE A 131 31.37 -7.59 -1.21
N THR A 132 31.57 -6.62 -2.11
CA THR A 132 32.13 -5.29 -1.77
C THR A 132 31.29 -4.12 -2.25
N SER A 133 30.21 -4.40 -3.00
CA SER A 133 29.33 -3.40 -3.57
C SER A 133 28.37 -2.79 -2.55
N GLU A 134 27.80 -1.63 -2.86
CA GLU A 134 26.69 -1.08 -2.08
C GLU A 134 25.39 -1.82 -2.40
N ILE A 135 24.52 -1.90 -1.40
CA ILE A 135 23.17 -2.45 -1.50
C ILE A 135 22.18 -1.31 -1.30
N GLY A 136 21.28 -1.12 -2.25
CA GLY A 136 20.14 -0.24 -2.10
C GLY A 136 19.02 -0.97 -1.35
N PHE A 137 18.39 -0.30 -0.38
CA PHE A 137 17.20 -0.75 0.32
C PHE A 137 16.01 0.15 -0.06
N ASP A 138 14.93 -0.46 -0.53
CA ASP A 138 13.63 0.18 -0.70
C ASP A 138 12.78 -0.09 0.54
N ILE A 139 12.68 0.91 1.40
CA ILE A 139 11.97 0.87 2.68
C ILE A 139 10.52 1.26 2.42
N PRO A 140 9.57 0.33 2.60
CA PRO A 140 8.19 0.61 2.29
C PRO A 140 7.55 1.53 3.33
N VAL A 141 6.36 2.01 3.00
CA VAL A 141 5.49 2.70 3.95
C VAL A 141 5.04 1.70 5.02
N PHE A 142 5.24 2.06 6.29
CA PHE A 142 4.64 1.38 7.44
C PHE A 142 3.49 2.22 7.97
N ASP A 143 2.33 1.63 8.25
CA ASP A 143 1.19 2.29 8.93
C ASP A 143 1.44 2.41 10.44
N ALA A 144 2.68 2.71 10.80
CA ALA A 144 3.25 2.68 12.13
C ALA A 144 4.57 3.47 12.15
N SER A 145 5.03 3.83 13.33
CA SER A 145 6.38 4.36 13.50
C SER A 145 7.40 3.23 13.49
N PHE A 146 8.58 3.47 12.92
CA PHE A 146 9.66 2.50 12.95
C PHE A 146 11.06 3.12 13.02
N ASN A 147 12.00 2.36 13.57
CA ASN A 147 13.43 2.58 13.43
C ASN A 147 14.01 1.40 12.66
N PHE A 148 14.83 1.69 11.66
CA PHE A 148 15.48 0.71 10.82
C PHE A 148 16.99 0.75 11.04
N TYR A 149 17.53 -0.38 11.49
CA TYR A 149 18.95 -0.55 11.74
C TYR A 149 19.55 -1.55 10.78
N LEU A 150 20.74 -1.24 10.30
CA LEU A 150 21.63 -2.18 9.63
C LEU A 150 22.83 -2.36 10.53
N ASP A 151 23.08 -3.61 10.90
CA ASP A 151 23.99 -3.98 11.98
C ASP A 151 23.61 -3.22 13.27
N ASN A 152 24.45 -2.29 13.71
CA ASN A 152 24.21 -1.46 14.90
C ASN A 152 23.82 -0.01 14.59
N ASP A 153 23.81 0.37 13.32
CA ASP A 153 23.60 1.76 12.91
C ASP A 153 22.12 2.01 12.59
N LEU A 154 21.55 3.06 13.19
CA LEU A 154 20.24 3.58 12.83
C LEU A 154 20.34 4.28 11.46
N VAL A 155 19.90 3.61 10.41
CA VAL A 155 20.05 4.09 9.02
C VAL A 155 18.81 4.80 8.49
N TRP A 156 17.63 4.51 9.05
CA TRP A 156 16.38 5.18 8.70
C TRP A 156 15.39 5.15 9.85
N SER A 157 14.50 6.12 9.91
CA SER A 157 13.44 6.16 10.91
C SER A 157 12.23 6.89 10.39
N ASN A 158 11.06 6.50 10.88
CA ASN A 158 9.83 7.20 10.62
C ASN A 158 9.02 7.37 11.91
N GLY A 159 8.59 8.61 12.16
CA GLY A 159 7.94 8.95 13.43
C GLY A 159 8.89 8.72 14.61
N LYS A 160 8.32 8.32 15.75
CA LYS A 160 9.07 7.96 16.96
C LYS A 160 8.47 6.69 17.57
N PRO A 161 9.12 5.53 17.41
CA PRO A 161 8.68 4.30 18.05
C PRO A 161 8.67 4.42 19.57
N GLY A 162 7.56 4.00 20.20
CA GLY A 162 7.38 3.98 21.64
C GLY A 162 6.77 2.67 22.13
N ASP A 163 6.77 2.47 23.44
CA ASP A 163 6.17 1.32 24.12
C ASP A 163 4.69 1.52 24.48
N SER A 164 4.15 2.73 24.24
CA SER A 164 2.76 3.06 24.48
C SER A 164 2.30 4.20 23.57
N TRP A 165 0.99 4.45 23.55
CA TRP A 165 0.38 5.55 22.80
C TRP A 165 0.98 6.93 23.14
N ALA A 166 1.34 7.17 24.40
CA ALA A 166 1.87 8.45 24.86
C ALA A 166 3.35 8.67 24.47
N HIS A 167 4.10 7.60 24.24
CA HIS A 167 5.52 7.66 23.86
C HIS A 167 5.78 7.34 22.38
N SER A 168 4.71 7.13 21.59
CA SER A 168 4.82 6.84 20.17
C SER A 168 4.24 7.97 19.31
N GLU A 169 4.98 8.34 18.27
CA GLU A 169 4.53 9.31 17.26
C GLU A 169 4.50 8.59 15.92
N ALA A 170 3.32 8.43 15.32
CA ALA A 170 3.21 7.85 13.98
C ALA A 170 3.81 8.75 12.91
N GLY A 171 4.34 8.15 11.85
CA GLY A 171 4.79 8.87 10.67
C GLY A 171 4.44 8.09 9.40
N TYR A 172 4.72 8.71 8.25
CA TYR A 172 4.79 8.02 6.96
C TYR A 172 5.95 8.59 6.14
N ASP A 173 7.02 7.82 6.01
CA ASP A 173 8.21 8.24 5.28
C ASP A 173 8.89 7.00 4.68
N PRO A 174 8.41 6.55 3.49
CA PRO A 174 9.11 5.52 2.75
C PRO A 174 10.48 6.05 2.31
N GLY A 175 11.50 5.20 2.36
CA GLY A 175 12.88 5.60 2.18
C GLY A 175 13.59 4.77 1.12
N ASN A 176 14.61 5.36 0.52
CA ASN A 176 15.63 4.62 -0.21
C ASN A 176 16.98 4.94 0.41
N ILE A 177 17.69 3.92 0.87
CA ILE A 177 19.04 4.09 1.42
C ILE A 177 20.03 3.20 0.68
N GLN A 178 21.29 3.60 0.71
CA GLN A 178 22.40 2.79 0.23
C GLN A 178 23.25 2.42 1.44
N TYR A 179 23.63 1.15 1.53
CA TYR A 179 24.47 0.65 2.61
C TYR A 179 25.58 -0.22 2.05
N ARG A 180 26.79 -0.04 2.57
CA ARG A 180 27.94 -0.88 2.24
C ARG A 180 28.16 -1.89 3.37
N PRO A 181 27.96 -3.19 3.12
CA PRO A 181 28.21 -4.22 4.14
C PRO A 181 29.65 -4.16 4.65
N LEU A 182 29.83 -4.34 5.96
CA LEU A 182 31.15 -4.38 6.60
C LEU A 182 31.71 -5.81 6.71
N SER A 183 30.86 -6.82 6.53
CA SER A 183 31.17 -8.23 6.62
C SER A 183 30.33 -9.03 5.62
N ASP A 184 30.56 -10.35 5.58
CA ASP A 184 29.75 -11.32 4.85
C ASP A 184 28.35 -11.53 5.47
N THR A 185 28.10 -11.07 6.69
CA THR A 185 26.82 -11.24 7.38
C THR A 185 26.33 -9.91 7.92
N MET A 186 25.23 -9.41 7.38
CA MET A 186 24.57 -8.19 7.82
C MET A 186 23.33 -8.52 8.64
N GLN A 187 23.11 -7.76 9.71
CA GLN A 187 21.87 -7.79 10.48
C GLN A 187 20.92 -6.68 10.04
N VAL A 188 19.66 -7.04 9.82
CA VAL A 188 18.57 -6.13 9.46
C VAL A 188 17.60 -6.14 10.63
N LEU A 189 17.46 -5.01 11.32
CA LEU A 189 16.61 -4.88 12.49
C LEU A 189 15.57 -3.77 12.30
N LEU A 190 14.30 -4.07 12.59
CA LEU A 190 13.24 -3.07 12.61
C LEU A 190 12.58 -3.03 13.98
N HIS A 191 12.63 -1.87 14.64
CA HIS A 191 11.76 -1.57 15.77
C HIS A 191 10.49 -0.95 15.22
N VAL A 192 9.34 -1.54 15.50
CA VAL A 192 8.05 -1.07 15.00
C VAL A 192 7.14 -0.79 16.18
N SER A 193 6.47 0.36 16.18
CA SER A 193 5.46 0.72 17.17
C SER A 193 4.20 1.21 16.49
N ASN A 194 3.09 0.57 16.81
CA ASN A 194 1.78 0.93 16.30
C ASN A 194 0.79 1.09 17.46
N PHE A 195 0.44 2.34 17.79
CA PHE A 195 -0.66 2.66 18.71
C PHE A 195 -1.72 3.56 18.05
N HIS A 196 -1.48 3.98 16.80
CA HIS A 196 -2.32 4.96 16.09
C HIS A 196 -3.10 4.35 14.93
N HIS A 197 -2.84 3.08 14.59
CA HIS A 197 -3.51 2.38 13.50
C HIS A 197 -4.09 1.03 13.96
N ARG A 198 -5.26 0.67 13.43
CA ARG A 198 -5.98 -0.57 13.82
C ARG A 198 -5.29 -1.87 13.39
N ARG A 199 -4.33 -1.79 12.45
CA ARG A 199 -3.63 -2.94 11.87
C ARG A 199 -2.13 -2.75 12.05
N GLY A 200 -1.55 -3.68 12.81
CA GLY A 200 -0.13 -3.74 13.16
C GLY A 200 0.73 -4.33 12.05
N ALA A 201 2.00 -3.98 12.07
CA ALA A 201 2.68 -3.51 10.87
C ALA A 201 3.54 -4.55 10.14
N PHE A 202 4.21 -4.06 9.09
CA PHE A 202 5.00 -4.78 8.08
C PHE A 202 4.16 -5.46 6.98
N TRP A 203 3.12 -4.79 6.52
CA TRP A 203 2.21 -5.30 5.48
C TRP A 203 2.69 -5.11 4.04
N ARG A 204 3.80 -4.39 3.82
CA ARG A 204 4.43 -4.17 2.52
C ARG A 204 5.82 -4.79 2.46
N SER A 205 6.16 -5.34 1.30
CA SER A 205 7.48 -5.92 1.02
C SER A 205 8.58 -4.86 1.09
N MET A 206 9.66 -5.15 1.83
CA MET A 206 10.93 -4.45 1.71
C MET A 206 11.77 -5.11 0.62
N GLN A 207 12.54 -4.32 -0.13
CA GLN A 207 13.36 -4.83 -1.23
C GLN A 207 14.81 -4.40 -1.06
N ILE A 208 15.71 -5.26 -1.54
CA ILE A 208 17.13 -4.94 -1.68
C ILE A 208 17.57 -5.19 -3.11
N GLY A 209 18.60 -4.47 -3.55
CA GLY A 209 19.17 -4.68 -4.87
C GLY A 209 20.34 -3.77 -5.18
N HIS A 210 20.78 -3.82 -6.42
CA HIS A 210 21.77 -2.86 -6.92
C HIS A 210 21.22 -1.42 -6.75
N PRO A 211 22.00 -0.45 -6.25
CA PRO A 211 21.52 0.91 -5.99
C PRO A 211 20.83 1.56 -7.20
N ASP A 212 21.41 1.45 -8.40
CA ASP A 212 20.79 1.98 -9.62
C ASP A 212 19.48 1.28 -9.98
N LYS A 213 19.36 -0.02 -9.67
CA LYS A 213 18.13 -0.77 -9.91
C LYS A 213 17.04 -0.29 -8.96
N MET A 214 17.37 -0.10 -7.68
CA MET A 214 16.45 0.41 -6.66
C MET A 214 15.98 1.82 -6.99
N ALA A 215 16.90 2.73 -7.33
CA ALA A 215 16.56 4.08 -7.76
C ALA A 215 15.65 4.11 -9.00
N LYS A 216 15.88 3.23 -9.99
CA LYS A 216 15.01 3.10 -11.17
C LYS A 216 13.61 2.57 -10.81
N ILE A 217 13.50 1.62 -9.88
CA ILE A 217 12.20 1.11 -9.42
C ILE A 217 11.43 2.23 -8.74
N GLU A 218 12.07 2.95 -7.81
CA GLU A 218 11.48 4.07 -7.09
C GLU A 218 11.04 5.19 -8.05
N TYR A 219 11.91 5.61 -8.97
CA TYR A 219 11.59 6.61 -9.99
C TYR A 219 10.38 6.19 -10.83
N ARG A 220 10.35 4.94 -11.30
CA ARG A 220 9.24 4.42 -12.10
C ARG A 220 7.93 4.41 -11.29
N HIS A 221 7.99 4.00 -10.03
CA HIS A 221 6.83 3.98 -9.14
C HIS A 221 6.28 5.41 -8.92
N ARG A 222 7.16 6.37 -8.60
CA ARG A 222 6.82 7.80 -8.49
C ARG A 222 6.22 8.33 -9.78
N PHE A 223 6.85 8.05 -10.92
CA PHE A 223 6.40 8.51 -12.23
C PHE A 223 4.98 8.03 -12.54
N ILE A 224 4.69 6.74 -12.34
CA ILE A 224 3.35 6.17 -12.55
C ILE A 224 2.33 6.81 -11.59
N SER A 225 2.70 7.02 -10.33
CA SER A 225 1.84 7.66 -9.33
C SER A 225 1.49 9.10 -9.73
N PHE A 226 2.48 9.95 -10.03
CA PHE A 226 2.24 11.32 -10.48
C PHE A 226 1.46 11.41 -11.78
N LEU A 227 1.77 10.54 -12.75
CA LEU A 227 1.04 10.47 -14.01
C LEU A 227 -0.45 10.14 -13.78
N SER A 228 -0.73 9.18 -12.91
CA SER A 228 -2.10 8.77 -12.55
C SER A 228 -2.86 9.90 -11.85
N ILE A 229 -2.22 10.59 -10.91
CA ILE A 229 -2.77 11.77 -10.23
C ILE A 229 -3.09 12.88 -11.23
N GLY A 230 -2.17 13.16 -12.15
CA GLY A 230 -2.36 14.16 -13.20
C GLY A 230 -3.55 13.85 -14.11
N PHE A 231 -3.68 12.60 -14.55
CA PHE A 231 -4.83 12.16 -15.36
C PHE A 231 -6.15 12.27 -14.60
N LEU A 232 -6.19 11.83 -13.34
CA LEU A 232 -7.41 11.91 -12.52
C LEU A 232 -7.85 13.36 -12.29
N LEU A 233 -6.90 14.25 -12.00
CA LEU A 233 -7.17 15.68 -11.85
C LEU A 233 -7.70 16.30 -13.15
N ALA A 234 -7.02 16.05 -14.27
CA ALA A 234 -7.41 16.58 -15.57
C ALA A 234 -8.81 16.10 -15.97
N PHE A 235 -9.12 14.82 -15.79
CA PHE A 235 -10.44 14.28 -16.09
C PHE A 235 -11.52 14.80 -15.14
N SER A 236 -11.23 14.88 -13.83
CA SER A 236 -12.16 15.45 -12.86
C SER A 236 -12.53 16.88 -13.24
N LEU A 237 -11.54 17.73 -13.55
CA LEU A 237 -11.76 19.11 -14.00
C LEU A 237 -12.49 19.17 -15.35
N PHE A 238 -12.11 18.32 -16.31
CA PHE A 238 -12.76 18.27 -17.62
C PHE A 238 -14.27 17.97 -17.49
N PHE A 239 -14.65 16.93 -16.75
CA PHE A 239 -16.06 16.60 -16.54
C PHE A 239 -16.78 17.64 -15.68
N PHE A 240 -16.10 18.24 -14.70
CA PHE A 240 -16.67 19.32 -13.92
C PHE A 240 -16.99 20.56 -14.79
N PHE A 241 -16.07 20.97 -15.67
CA PHE A 241 -16.32 22.04 -16.63
C PHE A 241 -17.42 21.67 -17.62
N PHE A 242 -17.46 20.42 -18.08
CA PHE A 242 -18.53 19.93 -18.95
C PHE A 242 -19.90 20.03 -18.26
N PHE A 243 -19.99 19.69 -16.97
CA PHE A 243 -21.19 19.88 -16.17
C PHE A 243 -21.62 21.36 -16.08
N ILE A 244 -20.68 22.31 -15.99
CA ILE A 244 -21.02 23.75 -15.97
C ILE A 244 -21.78 24.17 -17.22
N PHE A 245 -21.47 23.59 -18.39
CA PHE A 245 -22.19 23.82 -19.64
C PHE A 245 -23.50 23.03 -19.74
N TYR A 246 -23.55 21.82 -19.17
CA TYR A 246 -24.69 20.90 -19.21
C TYR A 246 -25.28 20.66 -17.81
N ARG A 247 -25.69 21.74 -17.12
CA ARG A 247 -26.11 21.69 -15.70
C ARG A 247 -27.30 20.78 -15.41
N GLU A 248 -28.09 20.44 -16.42
CA GLU A 248 -29.23 19.52 -16.29
C GLU A 248 -28.77 18.07 -16.12
N ASP A 249 -27.59 17.72 -16.66
CA ASP A 249 -27.05 16.38 -16.60
C ASP A 249 -26.20 16.16 -15.34
N LYS A 250 -26.89 15.80 -14.26
CA LYS A 250 -26.28 15.51 -12.96
C LYS A 250 -25.36 14.28 -12.99
N ILE A 251 -25.48 13.40 -14.00
CA ILE A 251 -24.59 12.23 -14.13
C ILE A 251 -23.15 12.70 -14.26
N ILE A 252 -22.92 13.75 -15.05
CA ILE A 252 -21.60 14.34 -15.28
C ILE A 252 -21.03 14.92 -13.99
N LEU A 253 -21.84 15.62 -13.19
CA LEU A 253 -21.40 16.14 -11.88
C LEU A 253 -20.92 15.01 -10.97
N PHE A 254 -21.76 14.00 -10.74
CA PHE A 254 -21.39 12.92 -9.83
C PHE A 254 -20.21 12.11 -10.34
N PHE A 255 -20.07 11.94 -11.66
CA PHE A 255 -18.87 11.34 -12.24
C PHE A 255 -17.60 12.17 -11.97
N SER A 256 -17.67 13.50 -12.15
CA SER A 256 -16.53 14.39 -11.84
C SER A 256 -16.13 14.34 -10.36
N LEU A 257 -17.10 14.18 -9.46
CA LEU A 257 -16.90 14.07 -8.01
C LEU A 257 -16.31 12.71 -7.60
N VAL A 258 -16.68 11.62 -8.29
CA VAL A 258 -16.01 10.32 -8.12
C VAL A 258 -14.52 10.45 -8.44
N LEU A 259 -14.21 11.05 -9.59
CA LEU A 259 -12.83 11.27 -10.01
C LEU A 259 -12.07 12.19 -9.05
N ALA A 260 -12.73 13.25 -8.56
CA ALA A 260 -12.16 14.14 -7.55
C ALA A 260 -11.84 13.40 -6.24
N GLY A 261 -12.77 12.56 -5.75
CA GLY A 261 -12.56 11.77 -4.55
C GLY A 261 -11.40 10.77 -4.70
N ILE A 262 -11.31 10.08 -5.84
CA ILE A 262 -10.19 9.17 -6.14
C ILE A 262 -8.87 9.94 -6.25
N PHE A 263 -8.87 11.11 -6.88
CA PHE A 263 -7.72 12.01 -6.94
C PHE A 263 -7.25 12.43 -5.54
N ILE A 264 -8.15 12.93 -4.70
CA ILE A 264 -7.85 13.36 -3.33
C ILE A 264 -7.25 12.20 -2.54
N ARG A 265 -7.86 11.01 -2.63
CA ARG A 265 -7.36 9.81 -1.98
C ARG A 265 -5.94 9.48 -2.46
N LEU A 266 -5.73 9.34 -3.77
CA LEU A 266 -4.43 8.95 -4.33
C LEU A 266 -3.32 9.97 -4.02
N LEU A 267 -3.67 11.26 -3.96
CA LEU A 267 -2.75 12.33 -3.58
C LEU A 267 -2.23 12.21 -2.14
N HIS A 268 -2.99 11.56 -1.26
CA HIS A 268 -2.69 11.39 0.17
C HIS A 268 -2.42 9.93 0.57
N THR A 269 -2.30 9.01 -0.37
CA THR A 269 -2.02 7.59 -0.12
C THR A 269 -0.70 7.19 -0.78
N ASP A 270 -0.17 6.03 -0.39
CA ASP A 270 1.00 5.39 -0.99
C ASP A 270 2.29 6.18 -0.69
N LEU A 271 2.95 6.80 -1.66
CA LEU A 271 4.17 7.60 -1.42
C LEU A 271 3.91 9.02 -0.87
N TYR A 272 2.70 9.31 -0.39
CA TYR A 272 2.23 10.63 0.02
C TYR A 272 2.70 11.77 -0.92
N PRO A 273 2.32 11.75 -2.22
CA PRO A 273 2.83 12.71 -3.20
C PRO A 273 2.62 14.19 -2.83
N ILE A 274 1.61 14.49 -2.02
CA ILE A 274 1.37 15.84 -1.49
C ILE A 274 2.53 16.40 -0.66
N ASN A 275 3.29 15.55 0.04
CA ASN A 275 4.40 15.96 0.90
C ASN A 275 5.60 16.53 0.12
N TYR A 276 5.70 16.25 -1.19
CA TYR A 276 6.70 16.91 -2.05
C TYR A 276 6.34 18.36 -2.36
N LEU A 277 5.06 18.74 -2.22
CA LEU A 277 4.58 20.10 -2.46
C LEU A 277 4.48 20.89 -1.15
N ILE A 278 3.90 20.27 -0.12
CA ILE A 278 3.66 20.88 1.19
C ILE A 278 3.80 19.83 2.29
N ASN A 279 4.52 20.16 3.36
CA ASN A 279 4.63 19.25 4.49
C ASN A 279 3.33 19.27 5.32
N ILE A 280 2.55 18.18 5.25
CA ILE A 280 1.27 18.05 5.94
C ILE A 280 1.43 17.10 7.15
N PRO A 281 0.90 17.45 8.34
CA PRO A 281 0.90 16.55 9.49
C PRO A 281 0.22 15.20 9.18
N TRP A 282 0.75 14.12 9.74
CA TRP A 282 0.24 12.74 9.55
C TRP A 282 -1.28 12.61 9.71
N ASN A 283 -1.84 13.20 10.77
CA ASN A 283 -3.27 13.19 11.05
C ASN A 283 -4.11 13.80 9.90
N CYS A 284 -3.58 14.84 9.25
CA CYS A 284 -4.25 15.50 8.14
C CYS A 284 -4.17 14.66 6.86
N LEU A 285 -3.04 13.98 6.60
CA LEU A 285 -2.88 13.07 5.46
C LEU A 285 -3.94 11.96 5.51
N ILE A 286 -4.04 11.28 6.66
CA ILE A 286 -5.01 10.19 6.86
C ILE A 286 -6.46 10.69 6.73
N ARG A 287 -6.78 11.85 7.33
CA ARG A 287 -8.12 12.43 7.19
C ARG A 287 -8.47 12.74 5.73
N MET A 288 -7.53 13.28 4.96
CA MET A 288 -7.74 13.56 3.53
C MET A 288 -7.91 12.29 2.69
N GLU A 289 -7.16 11.23 3.00
CA GLU A 289 -7.36 9.91 2.38
C GLU A 289 -8.80 9.41 2.60
N TYR A 290 -9.30 9.48 3.84
CA TYR A 290 -10.67 9.09 4.17
C TYR A 290 -11.71 10.00 3.50
N VAL A 291 -11.51 11.32 3.51
CA VAL A 291 -12.40 12.27 2.83
C VAL A 291 -12.51 11.97 1.34
N GLY A 292 -11.38 11.71 0.66
CA GLY A 292 -11.38 11.32 -0.74
C GLY A 292 -12.13 10.02 -0.99
N SER A 293 -11.90 9.02 -0.13
CA SER A 293 -12.57 7.71 -0.21
C SER A 293 -14.09 7.83 -0.01
N PHE A 294 -14.54 8.58 1.01
CA PHE A 294 -15.95 8.79 1.27
C PHE A 294 -16.63 9.63 0.19
N LEU A 295 -15.96 10.67 -0.33
CA LEU A 295 -16.47 11.47 -1.45
C LEU A 295 -16.67 10.61 -2.70
N ALA A 296 -15.67 9.78 -3.05
CA ALA A 296 -15.76 8.90 -4.20
C ALA A 296 -16.89 7.89 -4.06
N PHE A 297 -17.02 7.27 -2.88
CA PHE A 297 -18.07 6.30 -2.62
C PHE A 297 -19.47 6.92 -2.63
N TRP A 298 -19.63 8.08 -2.01
CA TRP A 298 -20.88 8.84 -2.00
C TRP A 298 -21.30 9.27 -3.41
N ALA A 299 -20.39 9.92 -4.14
CA ALA A 299 -20.68 10.37 -5.49
C ALA A 299 -20.94 9.18 -6.44
N GLY A 300 -20.25 8.06 -6.23
CA GLY A 300 -20.42 6.84 -7.03
C GLY A 300 -21.80 6.23 -6.91
N LEU A 301 -22.39 6.19 -5.71
CA LEU A 301 -23.75 5.68 -5.54
C LEU A 301 -24.80 6.60 -6.18
N TRP A 302 -24.62 7.92 -6.08
CA TRP A 302 -25.49 8.87 -6.77
C TRP A 302 -25.35 8.81 -8.30
N TYR A 303 -24.13 8.65 -8.80
CA TYR A 303 -23.86 8.41 -10.22
C TYR A 303 -24.58 7.15 -10.72
N LEU A 304 -24.47 6.04 -9.99
CA LEU A 304 -25.14 4.78 -10.34
C LEU A 304 -26.67 4.90 -10.28
N TYR A 305 -27.23 5.61 -9.28
CA TYR A 305 -28.66 5.86 -9.20
C TYR A 305 -29.18 6.64 -10.41
N LEU A 306 -28.44 7.64 -10.88
CA LEU A 306 -28.84 8.45 -12.05
C LEU A 306 -28.71 7.68 -13.37
N LEU A 307 -27.71 6.82 -13.51
CA LEU A 307 -27.55 5.95 -14.68
C LEU A 307 -28.59 4.82 -14.73
N PHE A 308 -28.86 4.21 -13.57
CA PHE A 308 -29.75 3.08 -13.43
C PHE A 308 -30.79 3.39 -12.34
N PRO A 309 -31.89 4.08 -12.66
CA PRO A 309 -32.89 4.51 -11.68
C PRO A 309 -33.77 3.35 -11.20
N VAL A 310 -33.15 2.32 -10.61
CA VAL A 310 -33.82 1.17 -10.02
C VAL A 310 -34.35 1.55 -8.63
N ARG A 311 -35.56 1.09 -8.28
CA ARG A 311 -36.30 1.51 -7.08
C ARG A 311 -35.51 1.39 -5.76
N TYR A 312 -34.59 0.42 -5.65
CA TYR A 312 -33.80 0.21 -4.43
C TYR A 312 -32.56 1.12 -4.31
N MET A 313 -32.08 1.72 -5.40
CA MET A 313 -30.85 2.54 -5.37
C MET A 313 -31.05 3.88 -4.67
N LEU A 314 -32.27 4.43 -4.70
CA LEU A 314 -32.58 5.69 -4.02
C LEU A 314 -32.47 5.58 -2.49
N PRO A 315 -33.13 4.60 -1.81
CA PRO A 315 -32.91 4.36 -0.39
C PRO A 315 -31.43 4.12 -0.04
N VAL A 316 -30.72 3.31 -0.83
CA VAL A 316 -29.29 3.00 -0.60
C VAL A 316 -28.44 4.28 -0.68
N SER A 317 -28.64 5.12 -1.69
CA SER A 317 -27.88 6.38 -1.86
C SER A 317 -28.16 7.38 -0.73
N ARG A 318 -29.40 7.44 -0.24
CA ARG A 318 -29.77 8.27 0.92
C ARG A 318 -29.13 7.77 2.21
N ILE A 319 -29.21 6.47 2.49
CA ILE A 319 -28.57 5.85 3.65
C ILE A 319 -27.05 6.11 3.60
N ASN A 320 -26.43 5.91 2.44
CA ASN A 320 -25.01 6.20 2.26
C ASN A 320 -24.69 7.69 2.53
N THR A 321 -25.50 8.62 2.04
CA THR A 321 -25.31 10.05 2.31
C THR A 321 -25.33 10.33 3.81
N LEU A 322 -26.26 9.71 4.55
CA LEU A 322 -26.30 9.84 6.01
C LEU A 322 -25.06 9.24 6.68
N LEU A 323 -24.62 8.06 6.25
CA LEU A 323 -23.41 7.42 6.78
C LEU A 323 -22.16 8.28 6.55
N VAL A 324 -22.03 8.89 5.38
CA VAL A 324 -20.90 9.78 5.08
C VAL A 324 -20.94 11.04 5.94
N ILE A 325 -22.11 11.67 6.10
CA ILE A 325 -22.27 12.82 6.99
C ILE A 325 -21.88 12.45 8.43
N LEU A 326 -22.36 11.30 8.93
CA LEU A 326 -22.02 10.83 10.27
C LEU A 326 -20.52 10.54 10.41
N SER A 327 -19.88 9.96 9.40
CA SER A 327 -18.43 9.65 9.42
C SER A 327 -17.52 10.88 9.39
N VAL A 328 -18.03 12.04 8.99
CA VAL A 328 -17.29 13.32 9.01
C VAL A 328 -17.47 14.04 10.35
N LEU A 329 -18.54 13.74 11.09
CA LEU A 329 -18.88 14.37 12.37
C LEU A 329 -18.28 13.65 13.59
N VAL A 330 -17.87 12.40 13.43
CA VAL A 330 -17.17 11.56 14.44
C VAL A 330 -15.70 11.52 14.09
#